data_AF-A0A812T004-F1
#
_entry.id   AF-A0A812T004-F1
#
_cell.length_a   1.000
_cell.length_b   1.000
_cell.length_c   1.000
_cell.angle_alpha   90.00
_cell.angle_beta   90.00
_cell.angle_gamma   90.00
#
_symmetry.space_group_name_H-M   'P 1'
#
loop_
_entity.id
_entity.type
_entity.pdbx_description
1 polymer ?
#
loop_
_entity_poly.entity_id
_entity_poly.type
_entity_poly.pdbx_seq_one_letter_code
_entity_poly.pdbx_strand_id
1 'polypeptide(L)'
;MKVAGTHNLETTPKKTVSGANGDSLRHSCTLCVELSDLLKPAIATLESSLGTALDRARAEVNNQLTGEKLAELQGSMDQFTAPLQEFTESMHGLFGPFVEQDLLQQIEDGLRLYGPLAVCFFAAVAGLLACCGMCSMCCWCRIQRGAVQAKAHRCACCTWCCGCYYIWVTFLVGGTLLLVSVPLASFCLILDDFSGQTLQDMSGALGLDMTGPQTAIMLKMVDQCFQKPGTSSSNAALLDIITVESNGTTQTMRQQVVGGVTDQISAQFNGLTSGNATQIRSDENVQKLLQTIQNFSMDVMMLPDLPAVAQEDPYKNMNLNQTLAKFFASSGACDDFEWDGRSTFGRPLIFREATSFPHFFMHVGFRFVGLP
;
A
#
# COMPACT_ATOMS: atom_id res chain seq x y z
N MET A 1 -28.96 -1.76 5.33
CA MET A 1 -28.34 -0.91 6.37
C MET A 1 -29.28 0.24 6.68
N LYS A 2 -29.66 0.43 7.94
CA LYS A 2 -30.67 1.40 8.36
C LYS A 2 -29.95 2.66 8.86
N VAL A 3 -29.76 3.64 7.98
CA VAL A 3 -29.25 4.96 8.38
C VAL A 3 -30.41 5.69 9.04
N ALA A 4 -30.52 5.55 10.35
CA ALA A 4 -31.47 6.29 11.18
C ALA A 4 -30.77 7.54 11.69
N GLY A 5 -31.11 8.69 11.11
CA GLY A 5 -30.59 10.00 11.48
C GLY A 5 -31.61 11.09 11.19
N THR A 6 -32.84 10.93 11.69
CA THR A 6 -33.86 11.99 11.63
C THR A 6 -33.52 13.07 12.67
N HIS A 7 -32.76 14.09 12.25
CA HIS A 7 -32.68 15.35 13.00
C HIS A 7 -33.93 16.18 12.73
N ASN A 8 -34.87 16.17 13.68
CA ASN A 8 -35.95 17.15 13.74
C ASN A 8 -35.33 18.54 13.99
N LEU A 9 -35.43 19.42 13.00
CA LEU A 9 -35.13 20.85 13.14
C LEU A 9 -36.45 21.59 13.33
N GLU A 10 -36.86 21.71 14.60
CA GLU A 10 -37.83 22.70 15.05
C GLU A 10 -37.31 24.11 14.79
N THR A 11 -38.24 25.01 14.48
CA THR A 11 -38.05 26.45 14.27
C THR A 11 -37.37 27.10 15.48
N THR A 12 -36.04 27.25 15.44
CA THR A 12 -35.26 27.88 16.53
C THR A 12 -34.85 29.33 16.24
N PRO A 13 -34.84 30.19 17.27
CA PRO A 13 -34.30 31.55 17.21
C PRO A 13 -32.81 31.54 16.84
N LYS A 14 -32.32 32.67 16.27
CA LYS A 14 -30.91 32.93 15.87
C LYS A 14 -29.91 32.09 16.69
N LYS A 15 -29.40 31.01 16.09
CA LYS A 15 -28.49 30.09 16.76
C LYS A 15 -27.08 30.68 16.69
N THR A 16 -26.60 31.22 17.81
CA THR A 16 -25.22 31.70 17.95
C THR A 16 -24.27 30.50 17.77
N VAL A 17 -23.32 30.61 16.84
CA VAL A 17 -22.36 29.54 16.58
C VAL A 17 -21.34 29.53 17.73
N SER A 18 -21.42 28.55 18.63
CA SER A 18 -20.39 28.33 19.65
C SER A 18 -19.27 27.50 19.06
N GLY A 19 -18.02 27.95 19.23
CA GLY A 19 -16.85 27.17 18.86
C GLY A 19 -16.73 25.89 19.68
N ALA A 20 -15.84 24.99 19.27
CA ALA A 20 -15.62 23.69 19.93
C ALA A 20 -15.23 23.78 21.42
N ASN A 21 -14.79 24.96 21.87
CA ASN A 21 -14.41 25.25 23.26
C ASN A 21 -15.52 25.91 24.10
N GLY A 22 -16.73 26.09 23.56
CA GLY A 22 -17.83 26.79 24.24
C GLY A 22 -17.75 28.33 24.15
N ASP A 23 -16.72 28.87 23.52
CA ASP A 23 -16.63 30.31 23.24
C ASP A 23 -17.57 30.67 22.09
N SER A 24 -18.47 31.62 22.32
CA SER A 24 -19.35 32.15 21.28
C SER A 24 -18.51 32.84 20.21
N LEU A 25 -18.50 32.30 18.98
CA LEU A 25 -17.90 32.99 17.86
C LEU A 25 -18.77 34.23 17.59
N ARG A 26 -18.16 35.40 17.73
CA ARG A 26 -18.79 36.75 17.78
C ARG A 26 -19.44 37.20 16.47
N HIS A 27 -19.78 36.27 15.61
CA HIS A 27 -20.35 36.50 14.30
C HIS A 27 -21.68 35.75 14.19
N SER A 28 -22.72 36.44 13.73
CA SER A 28 -23.98 35.83 13.37
C SER A 28 -23.93 35.48 11.89
N CYS A 29 -23.97 34.20 11.56
CA CYS A 29 -24.08 33.75 10.18
C CYS A 29 -25.54 33.85 9.72
N THR A 30 -25.94 34.99 9.17
CA THR A 30 -27.29 35.20 8.63
C THR A 30 -27.58 34.23 7.48
N LEU A 31 -26.57 33.95 6.65
CA LEU A 31 -26.68 33.01 5.54
C LEU A 31 -26.89 31.57 6.00
N CYS A 32 -26.39 31.17 7.17
CA CYS A 32 -26.47 29.78 7.62
C CYS A 32 -27.92 29.33 7.87
N VAL A 33 -28.81 30.27 8.21
CA VAL A 33 -30.24 30.00 8.39
C VAL A 33 -30.91 29.74 7.04
N GLU A 34 -30.71 30.64 6.07
CA GLU A 34 -31.27 30.48 4.72
C GLU A 34 -30.67 29.28 3.98
N LEU A 35 -29.36 29.05 4.15
CA LEU A 35 -28.66 27.94 3.53
C LEU A 35 -29.12 26.61 4.14
N SER A 36 -29.34 26.52 5.45
CA SER A 36 -29.89 25.31 6.11
C SER A 36 -31.20 24.86 5.46
N ASP A 37 -32.10 25.80 5.20
CA ASP A 37 -33.43 25.49 4.68
C ASP A 37 -33.40 25.11 3.19
N LEU A 38 -32.44 25.64 2.42
CA LEU A 38 -32.20 25.24 1.03
C LEU A 38 -31.39 23.94 0.91
N LEU A 39 -30.51 23.65 1.88
CA LEU A 39 -29.60 22.51 1.82
C LEU A 39 -30.31 21.19 2.13
N LYS A 40 -31.28 21.17 3.07
CA LYS A 40 -32.04 19.96 3.42
C LYS A 40 -32.74 19.30 2.22
N PRO A 41 -33.56 20.01 1.40
CA PRO A 41 -34.19 19.39 0.24
C PRO A 41 -33.17 19.00 -0.83
N ALA A 42 -32.12 19.80 -1.04
CA ALA A 42 -31.06 19.46 -2.00
C ALA A 42 -30.30 18.19 -1.60
N ILE A 43 -30.00 18.01 -0.31
CA ILE A 43 -29.38 16.80 0.24
C ILE A 43 -30.33 15.60 0.07
N ALA A 44 -31.61 15.74 0.37
CA ALA A 44 -32.57 14.66 0.19
C ALA A 44 -32.68 14.21 -1.29
N THR A 45 -32.67 15.16 -2.23
CA THR A 45 -32.64 14.85 -3.67
C THR A 45 -31.35 14.15 -4.08
N LEU A 46 -30.19 14.63 -3.60
CA LEU A 46 -28.88 14.02 -3.85
C LEU A 46 -28.78 12.60 -3.27
N GLU A 47 -29.21 12.39 -2.03
CA GLU A 47 -29.23 11.08 -1.37
C GLU A 47 -30.16 10.11 -2.11
N SER A 48 -31.34 10.57 -2.53
CA SER A 48 -32.29 9.77 -3.29
C SER A 48 -31.76 9.39 -4.68
N SER A 49 -31.13 10.32 -5.41
CA SER A 49 -30.67 10.05 -6.79
C SER A 49 -29.34 9.32 -6.85
N LEU A 50 -28.37 9.74 -6.02
CA LEU A 50 -27.01 9.20 -6.02
C LEU A 50 -26.95 7.93 -5.18
N GLY A 51 -27.56 7.93 -3.99
CA GLY A 51 -27.54 6.78 -3.07
C GLY A 51 -28.20 5.56 -3.70
N THR A 52 -29.40 5.72 -4.26
CA THR A 52 -30.11 4.60 -4.92
C THR A 52 -29.34 4.04 -6.12
N ALA A 53 -28.68 4.91 -6.88
CA ALA A 53 -27.93 4.46 -8.05
C ALA A 53 -26.59 3.82 -7.69
N LEU A 54 -25.90 4.31 -6.65
CA LEU A 54 -24.71 3.66 -6.10
C LEU A 54 -25.07 2.30 -5.48
N ASP A 55 -26.21 2.20 -4.80
CA ASP A 55 -26.70 0.93 -4.25
C ASP A 55 -27.07 -0.07 -5.35
N ARG A 56 -27.66 0.38 -6.47
CA ARG A 56 -27.85 -0.48 -7.67
C ARG A 56 -26.54 -0.94 -8.27
N ALA A 57 -25.56 -0.05 -8.42
CA ALA A 57 -24.24 -0.43 -8.92
C ALA A 57 -23.57 -1.45 -8.01
N ARG A 58 -23.66 -1.28 -6.69
CA ARG A 58 -23.17 -2.26 -5.72
C ARG A 58 -23.92 -3.59 -5.80
N ALA A 59 -25.23 -3.56 -5.94
CA ALA A 59 -26.04 -4.78 -6.08
C ALA A 59 -25.67 -5.55 -7.36
N GLU A 60 -25.43 -4.84 -8.47
CA GLU A 60 -25.02 -5.44 -9.74
C GLU A 60 -23.62 -6.06 -9.63
N VAL A 61 -22.65 -5.33 -9.04
CA VAL A 61 -21.32 -5.89 -8.77
C VAL A 61 -21.43 -7.12 -7.87
N ASN A 62 -22.28 -7.09 -6.85
CA ASN A 62 -22.47 -8.23 -5.96
C ASN A 62 -23.15 -9.41 -6.69
N ASN A 63 -24.08 -9.16 -7.61
CA ASN A 63 -24.68 -10.19 -8.46
C ASN A 63 -23.68 -10.81 -9.43
N GLN A 64 -22.67 -10.07 -9.88
CA GLN A 64 -21.59 -10.62 -10.72
C GLN A 64 -20.56 -11.40 -9.92
N LEU A 65 -20.32 -10.99 -8.67
CA LEU A 65 -19.41 -11.66 -7.75
C LEU A 65 -20.10 -12.79 -6.95
N THR A 66 -21.38 -13.09 -7.20
CA THR A 66 -22.10 -14.19 -6.55
C THR A 66 -22.88 -15.03 -7.56
N GLY A 67 -23.14 -16.29 -7.23
CA GLY A 67 -23.96 -17.18 -8.08
C GLY A 67 -23.25 -17.73 -9.31
N GLU A 68 -23.98 -17.86 -10.42
CA GLU A 68 -23.55 -18.58 -11.63
C GLU A 68 -22.35 -17.93 -12.32
N LYS A 69 -22.25 -16.58 -12.29
CA LYS A 69 -21.11 -15.85 -12.88
C LYS A 69 -19.83 -16.02 -12.10
N LEU A 70 -19.91 -16.10 -10.76
CA LEU A 70 -18.77 -16.47 -9.93
C LEU A 70 -18.33 -17.91 -10.24
N ALA A 71 -19.28 -18.84 -10.39
CA ALA A 71 -18.97 -20.23 -10.73
C ALA A 71 -18.31 -20.35 -12.13
N GLU A 72 -18.73 -19.54 -13.09
CA GLU A 72 -18.11 -19.45 -14.43
C GLU A 72 -16.68 -18.86 -14.36
N LEU A 73 -16.48 -17.82 -13.53
CA LEU A 73 -15.16 -17.25 -13.24
C LEU A 73 -14.24 -18.24 -12.54
N GLN A 74 -14.75 -18.95 -11.52
CA GLN A 74 -14.03 -19.99 -10.79
C GLN A 74 -13.67 -21.15 -11.73
N GLY A 75 -14.63 -21.65 -12.51
CA GLY A 75 -14.37 -22.71 -13.48
C GLY A 75 -13.36 -22.31 -14.56
N SER A 76 -13.34 -21.04 -14.96
CA SER A 76 -12.30 -20.50 -15.83
C SER A 76 -10.95 -20.50 -15.12
N MET A 77 -10.88 -20.01 -13.87
CA MET A 77 -9.63 -20.05 -13.07
C MET A 77 -9.12 -21.47 -12.87
N ASP A 78 -10.00 -22.44 -12.58
CA ASP A 78 -9.64 -23.85 -12.40
C ASP A 78 -9.05 -24.43 -13.69
N GLN A 79 -9.64 -24.13 -14.85
CA GLN A 79 -9.10 -24.52 -16.15
C GLN A 79 -7.72 -23.89 -16.42
N PHE A 80 -7.46 -22.68 -15.91
CA PHE A 80 -6.14 -22.04 -16.03
C PHE A 80 -5.11 -22.60 -15.05
N THR A 81 -5.54 -23.09 -13.89
CA THR A 81 -4.64 -23.73 -12.91
C THR A 81 -4.35 -25.18 -13.24
N ALA A 82 -5.19 -25.87 -14.03
CA ALA A 82 -4.97 -27.25 -14.44
C ALA A 82 -3.56 -27.52 -15.02
N PRO A 83 -3.02 -26.75 -15.99
CA PRO A 83 -1.67 -27.00 -16.50
C PRO A 83 -0.58 -26.72 -15.45
N LEU A 84 -0.81 -25.81 -14.50
CA LEU A 84 0.11 -25.57 -13.39
C LEU A 84 0.09 -26.72 -12.38
N GLN A 85 -1.08 -27.30 -12.16
CA GLN A 85 -1.23 -28.47 -11.30
C GLN A 85 -0.54 -29.68 -11.94
N GLU A 86 -0.76 -29.95 -13.23
CA GLU A 86 -0.07 -31.01 -13.96
C GLU A 86 1.45 -30.81 -14.00
N PHE A 87 1.92 -29.57 -14.17
CA PHE A 87 3.33 -29.25 -14.07
C PHE A 87 3.88 -29.49 -12.66
N THR A 88 3.12 -29.09 -11.63
CA THR A 88 3.50 -29.34 -10.23
C THR A 88 3.53 -30.82 -9.92
N GLU A 89 2.55 -31.59 -10.40
CA GLU A 89 2.49 -33.05 -10.26
C GLU A 89 3.63 -33.74 -11.03
N SER A 90 4.03 -33.23 -12.21
CA SER A 90 5.21 -33.72 -12.94
C SER A 90 6.52 -33.40 -12.22
N MET A 91 6.68 -32.17 -11.71
CA MET A 91 7.80 -31.80 -10.85
C MET A 91 7.82 -32.68 -9.61
N HIS A 92 6.68 -32.90 -8.97
CA HIS A 92 6.56 -33.78 -7.81
C HIS A 92 6.76 -35.25 -8.17
N GLY A 93 6.48 -35.71 -9.39
CA GLY A 93 6.81 -37.07 -9.84
C GLY A 93 8.29 -37.27 -10.11
N LEU A 94 8.97 -36.24 -10.63
CA LEU A 94 10.42 -36.26 -10.91
C LEU A 94 11.25 -36.08 -9.64
N PHE A 95 10.83 -35.18 -8.76
CA PHE A 95 11.53 -34.86 -7.51
C PHE A 95 10.96 -35.58 -6.30
N GLY A 96 9.74 -36.10 -6.35
CA GLY A 96 9.08 -36.85 -5.28
C GLY A 96 9.94 -37.99 -4.78
N PRO A 97 10.51 -38.86 -5.62
CA PRO A 97 11.43 -39.90 -5.15
C PRO A 97 12.66 -39.35 -4.41
N PHE A 98 13.11 -38.12 -4.71
CA PHE A 98 14.25 -37.47 -4.07
C PHE A 98 13.87 -36.61 -2.84
N VAL A 99 12.63 -36.14 -2.76
CA VAL A 99 12.12 -35.17 -1.76
C VAL A 99 11.14 -35.82 -0.78
N GLU A 100 10.32 -36.75 -1.25
CA GLU A 100 9.42 -37.55 -0.43
C GLU A 100 10.23 -38.39 0.54
N GLN A 101 9.63 -38.49 1.72
CA GLN A 101 10.24 -38.97 2.94
C GLN A 101 10.79 -40.39 2.84
N ASP A 102 10.51 -41.18 1.82
CA ASP A 102 10.94 -42.59 1.77
C ASP A 102 12.44 -42.73 1.47
N LEU A 103 13.00 -41.88 0.60
CA LEU A 103 14.45 -41.84 0.35
C LEU A 103 15.15 -41.10 1.50
N LEU A 104 14.52 -40.07 2.05
CA LEU A 104 14.98 -39.41 3.27
C LEU A 104 14.89 -40.31 4.50
N GLN A 105 13.93 -41.23 4.59
CA GLN A 105 13.77 -42.22 5.66
C GLN A 105 14.72 -43.39 5.45
N GLN A 106 14.97 -43.85 4.22
CA GLN A 106 16.04 -44.81 3.95
C GLN A 106 17.42 -44.22 4.23
N ILE A 107 17.62 -42.94 3.91
CA ILE A 107 18.82 -42.19 4.29
C ILE A 107 18.84 -41.99 5.80
N GLU A 108 17.73 -41.68 6.46
CA GLU A 108 17.65 -41.48 7.91
C GLU A 108 17.90 -42.79 8.65
N ASP A 109 17.33 -43.91 8.24
CA ASP A 109 17.56 -45.24 8.79
C ASP A 109 19.01 -45.69 8.51
N GLY A 110 19.51 -45.38 7.32
CA GLY A 110 20.92 -45.50 6.98
C GLY A 110 21.81 -44.64 7.91
N LEU A 111 21.46 -43.39 8.17
CA LEU A 111 22.20 -42.49 9.07
C LEU A 111 22.00 -42.85 10.55
N ARG A 112 20.89 -43.47 10.94
CA ARG A 112 20.69 -43.95 12.31
C ARG A 112 21.55 -45.18 12.59
N LEU A 113 21.79 -46.02 11.58
CA LEU A 113 22.66 -47.18 11.72
C LEU A 113 24.15 -46.84 11.49
N TYR A 114 24.46 -46.14 10.40
CA TYR A 114 25.82 -45.79 9.99
C TYR A 114 26.31 -44.45 10.53
N GLY A 115 25.43 -43.51 10.85
CA GLY A 115 25.80 -42.21 11.41
C GLY A 115 26.48 -42.30 12.78
N PRO A 116 25.96 -43.04 13.78
CA PRO A 116 26.71 -43.23 15.02
C PRO A 116 28.02 -43.96 14.78
N LEU A 117 28.08 -44.90 13.81
CA LEU A 117 29.28 -45.63 13.45
C LEU A 117 30.34 -44.71 12.81
N ALA A 118 29.93 -43.81 11.91
CA ALA A 118 30.77 -42.80 11.29
C ALA A 118 31.24 -41.76 12.30
N VAL A 119 30.35 -41.27 13.18
CA VAL A 119 30.71 -40.33 14.26
C VAL A 119 31.68 -40.99 15.24
N CYS A 120 31.45 -42.25 15.64
CA CYS A 120 32.38 -43.02 16.46
C CYS A 120 33.71 -43.24 15.74
N PHE A 121 33.71 -43.50 14.43
CA PHE A 121 34.93 -43.63 13.64
C PHE A 121 35.71 -42.31 13.59
N PHE A 122 35.07 -41.19 13.29
CA PHE A 122 35.71 -39.86 13.29
C PHE A 122 36.18 -39.45 14.69
N ALA A 123 35.41 -39.73 15.73
CA ALA A 123 35.80 -39.48 17.12
C ALA A 123 36.98 -40.36 17.54
N ALA A 124 37.01 -41.64 17.14
CA ALA A 124 38.13 -42.54 17.39
C ALA A 124 39.39 -42.08 16.66
N VAL A 125 39.27 -41.67 15.39
CA VAL A 125 40.36 -41.10 14.59
C VAL A 125 40.86 -39.79 15.22
N ALA A 126 39.97 -38.89 15.62
CA ALA A 126 40.31 -37.64 16.30
C ALA A 126 41.00 -37.90 17.65
N GLY A 127 40.52 -38.87 18.43
CA GLY A 127 41.13 -39.30 19.68
C GLY A 127 42.53 -39.90 19.48
N LEU A 128 42.71 -40.70 18.43
CA LEU A 128 44.01 -41.23 18.03
C LEU A 128 44.98 -40.10 17.64
N LEU A 129 44.51 -39.12 16.86
CA LEU A 129 45.29 -37.94 16.49
C LEU A 129 45.66 -37.09 17.72
N ALA A 130 44.73 -36.87 18.64
CA ALA A 130 44.99 -36.16 19.89
C ALA A 130 45.99 -36.91 20.77
N CYS A 131 45.87 -38.23 20.87
CA CYS A 131 46.80 -39.08 21.61
C CYS A 131 48.21 -39.05 21.00
N CYS A 132 48.33 -39.12 19.68
CA CYS A 132 49.60 -38.98 18.97
C CYS A 132 50.20 -37.56 19.11
N GLY A 133 49.36 -36.52 19.06
CA GLY A 133 49.74 -35.13 19.32
C GLY A 133 50.29 -34.94 20.73
N MET A 134 49.57 -35.43 21.75
CA MET A 134 50.03 -35.39 23.14
C MET A 134 51.33 -36.18 23.34
N CYS A 135 51.45 -37.38 22.77
CA CYS A 135 52.68 -38.18 22.86
C CYS A 135 53.88 -37.46 22.24
N SER A 136 53.72 -36.85 21.05
CA SER A 136 54.79 -36.10 20.39
C SER A 136 55.18 -34.83 21.16
N MET A 137 54.22 -34.08 21.68
CA MET A 137 54.46 -32.88 22.48
C MET A 137 55.14 -33.22 23.82
N CYS A 138 54.70 -34.27 24.52
CA CYS A 138 55.35 -34.74 25.74
C CYS A 138 56.79 -35.24 25.48
N CYS A 139 57.05 -35.88 24.34
CA CYS A 139 58.41 -36.26 23.93
C CYS A 139 59.28 -35.04 23.64
N TRP A 140 58.71 -34.01 22.99
CA TRP A 140 59.40 -32.75 22.71
C TRP A 140 59.77 -31.99 23.98
N CYS A 141 58.83 -31.81 24.91
CA CYS A 141 59.06 -31.15 26.19
C CYS A 141 60.14 -31.87 27.05
N ARG A 142 60.28 -33.19 26.91
CA ARG A 142 61.36 -33.97 27.58
C ARG A 142 62.73 -33.78 26.93
N ILE A 143 62.80 -33.64 25.60
CA ILE A 143 64.05 -33.37 24.87
C ILE A 143 64.62 -31.99 25.22
N GLN A 144 63.76 -30.99 25.40
CA GLN A 144 64.16 -29.61 25.70
C GLN A 144 64.81 -29.45 27.09
N ARG A 145 64.68 -30.44 27.98
CA ARG A 145 65.24 -30.43 29.35
C ARG A 145 66.68 -31.00 29.47
N GLY A 146 67.41 -31.20 28.37
CA GLY A 146 68.88 -31.15 28.43
C GLY A 146 69.68 -32.39 28.03
N ALA A 147 69.24 -33.21 27.07
CA ALA A 147 70.15 -34.18 26.44
C ALA A 147 69.86 -34.36 24.95
N VAL A 148 70.68 -33.74 24.10
CA VAL A 148 70.65 -33.87 22.64
C VAL A 148 71.43 -35.12 22.24
N GLN A 149 70.83 -36.32 22.33
CA GLN A 149 71.39 -37.53 21.68
C GLN A 149 70.32 -38.50 21.17
N ALA A 150 70.47 -38.91 19.90
CA ALA A 150 69.88 -40.04 19.18
C ALA A 150 68.34 -40.20 19.07
N LYS A 151 67.51 -39.48 19.86
CA LYS A 151 66.05 -39.73 19.90
C LYS A 151 65.21 -38.93 18.89
N ALA A 152 65.79 -37.97 18.17
CA ALA A 152 65.10 -37.18 17.15
C ALA A 152 64.53 -38.03 16.00
N HIS A 153 65.23 -39.08 15.59
CA HIS A 153 64.77 -40.00 14.53
C HIS A 153 63.47 -40.75 14.90
N ARG A 154 63.25 -41.04 16.19
CA ARG A 154 62.03 -41.76 16.63
C ARG A 154 60.79 -40.87 16.59
N CYS A 155 60.93 -39.57 16.90
CA CYS A 155 59.83 -38.61 16.77
C CYS A 155 59.46 -38.36 15.30
N ALA A 156 60.46 -38.26 14.41
CA ALA A 156 60.22 -38.07 12.97
C ALA A 156 59.42 -39.23 12.34
N CYS A 157 59.69 -40.47 12.75
CA CYS A 157 58.95 -41.64 12.29
C CYS A 157 57.48 -41.62 12.75
N CYS A 158 57.22 -41.20 13.99
CA CYS A 158 55.86 -41.12 14.53
C CYS A 158 55.03 -40.01 13.85
N THR A 159 55.63 -38.83 13.61
CA THR A 159 54.96 -37.75 12.87
C THR A 159 54.67 -38.13 11.42
N TRP A 160 55.55 -38.91 10.79
CA TRP A 160 55.34 -39.41 9.42
C TRP A 160 54.15 -40.39 9.36
N CYS A 161 54.11 -41.38 10.25
CA CYS A 161 53.00 -42.35 10.29
C CYS A 161 51.65 -41.67 10.60
N CYS A 162 51.61 -40.72 11.54
CA CYS A 162 50.38 -39.99 11.87
C CYS A 162 49.95 -39.04 10.75
N GLY A 163 50.91 -38.41 10.07
CA GLY A 163 50.66 -37.56 8.91
C GLY A 163 50.01 -38.33 7.76
N CYS A 164 50.46 -39.55 7.47
CA CYS A 164 49.86 -40.38 6.44
C CYS A 164 48.38 -40.69 6.69
N TYR A 165 47.99 -41.03 7.93
CA TYR A 165 46.58 -41.27 8.27
C TYR A 165 45.73 -40.00 8.17
N TYR A 166 46.25 -38.85 8.61
CA TYR A 166 45.56 -37.58 8.49
C TYR A 166 45.28 -37.22 7.02
N ILE A 167 46.27 -37.43 6.15
CA ILE A 167 46.15 -37.18 4.71
C ILE A 167 44.98 -37.99 4.12
N TRP A 168 44.90 -39.29 4.41
CA TRP A 168 43.80 -40.14 3.94
C TRP A 168 42.42 -39.64 4.38
N VAL A 169 42.28 -39.21 5.64
CA VAL A 169 41.01 -38.68 6.16
C VAL A 169 40.63 -37.37 5.46
N THR A 170 41.58 -36.46 5.27
CA THR A 170 41.32 -35.20 4.56
C THR A 170 40.95 -35.42 3.09
N PHE A 171 41.57 -36.40 2.41
CA PHE A 171 41.21 -36.77 1.04
C PHE A 171 39.84 -37.42 0.96
N LEU A 172 39.44 -38.24 1.93
CA LEU A 172 38.12 -38.86 1.93
C LEU A 172 37.04 -37.81 2.16
N VAL A 173 37.18 -36.95 3.18
CA VAL A 173 36.20 -35.89 3.46
C VAL A 173 36.16 -34.87 2.31
N GLY A 174 37.32 -34.39 1.87
CA GLY A 174 37.41 -33.47 0.72
C GLY A 174 36.85 -34.09 -0.55
N GLY A 175 37.12 -35.37 -0.81
CA GLY A 175 36.60 -36.13 -1.95
C GLY A 175 35.08 -36.27 -1.91
N THR A 176 34.49 -36.58 -0.75
CA THR A 176 33.03 -36.68 -0.61
C THR A 176 32.34 -35.32 -0.79
N LEU A 177 32.90 -34.24 -0.24
CA LEU A 177 32.37 -32.90 -0.45
C LEU A 177 32.43 -32.50 -1.92
N LEU A 178 33.51 -32.86 -2.62
CA LEU A 178 33.67 -32.58 -4.04
C LEU A 178 32.71 -33.42 -4.88
N LEU A 179 32.49 -34.69 -4.54
CA LEU A 179 31.55 -35.60 -5.22
C LEU A 179 30.11 -35.09 -5.13
N VAL A 180 29.70 -34.51 -4.00
CA VAL A 180 28.36 -33.92 -3.83
C VAL A 180 28.26 -32.51 -4.44
N SER A 181 29.33 -31.72 -4.37
CA SER A 181 29.30 -30.33 -4.88
C SER A 181 29.22 -30.26 -6.40
N VAL A 182 29.82 -31.22 -7.12
CA VAL A 182 29.81 -31.25 -8.59
C VAL A 182 28.39 -31.36 -9.17
N PRO A 183 27.57 -32.38 -8.83
CA PRO A 183 26.21 -32.48 -9.36
C PRO A 183 25.31 -31.34 -8.89
N LEU A 184 25.52 -30.84 -7.66
CA LEU A 184 24.75 -29.70 -7.15
C LEU A 184 25.05 -28.42 -7.95
N ALA A 185 26.33 -28.14 -8.22
CA ALA A 185 26.73 -27.00 -9.04
C ALA A 185 26.21 -27.13 -10.48
N SER A 186 26.25 -28.34 -11.06
CA SER A 186 25.65 -28.60 -12.37
C SER A 186 24.15 -28.33 -12.38
N PHE A 187 23.42 -28.71 -11.33
CA PHE A 187 21.98 -28.45 -11.24
C PHE A 187 21.66 -26.95 -11.11
N CYS A 188 22.45 -26.20 -10.32
CA CYS A 188 22.30 -24.75 -10.21
C CYS A 188 22.53 -24.05 -11.55
N LEU A 189 23.50 -24.49 -12.35
CA LEU A 189 23.74 -23.94 -13.69
C LEU A 189 22.60 -24.28 -14.65
N ILE A 190 22.05 -25.49 -14.58
CA ILE A 190 20.90 -25.89 -15.41
C ILE A 190 19.65 -25.06 -15.06
N LEU A 191 19.44 -24.75 -13.78
CA LEU A 191 18.33 -23.88 -13.35
C LEU A 191 18.50 -22.43 -13.79
N ASP A 192 19.75 -21.94 -13.88
CA ASP A 192 20.05 -20.59 -14.38
C ASP A 192 19.88 -20.49 -15.90
N ASP A 193 20.23 -21.56 -16.64
CA ASP A 193 20.05 -21.67 -18.10
C ASP A 193 18.65 -22.20 -18.51
N PHE A 194 17.73 -22.31 -17.55
CA PHE A 194 16.39 -22.84 -17.80
C PHE A 194 15.52 -21.79 -18.49
N SER A 195 15.55 -21.79 -19.82
CA SER A 195 14.68 -20.99 -20.68
C SER A 195 13.54 -21.83 -21.24
N GLY A 196 12.49 -21.18 -21.73
CA GLY A 196 11.43 -21.82 -22.47
C GLY A 196 11.98 -22.63 -23.65
N GLN A 197 12.96 -22.10 -24.38
CA GLN A 197 13.57 -22.82 -25.50
C GLN A 197 14.23 -24.14 -25.05
N THR A 198 14.99 -24.11 -23.95
CA THR A 198 15.63 -25.30 -23.38
C THR A 198 14.58 -26.32 -22.94
N LEU A 199 13.46 -25.85 -22.36
CA LEU A 199 12.36 -26.71 -21.96
C LEU A 199 11.65 -27.35 -23.17
N GLN A 200 11.47 -26.60 -24.25
CA GLN A 200 10.91 -27.12 -25.50
C GLN A 200 11.81 -28.20 -26.09
N ASP A 201 13.12 -27.99 -26.08
CA ASP A 201 14.11 -28.96 -26.60
C ASP A 201 14.17 -30.24 -25.71
N MET A 202 13.99 -30.11 -24.40
CA MET A 202 13.94 -31.24 -23.46
C MET A 202 12.60 -31.96 -23.42
N SER A 203 11.52 -31.31 -23.86
CA SER A 203 10.16 -31.85 -23.73
C SER A 203 9.95 -33.16 -24.48
N GLY A 204 10.61 -33.33 -25.63
CA GLY A 204 10.56 -34.56 -26.42
C GLY A 204 11.23 -35.75 -25.71
N ALA A 205 12.23 -35.50 -24.86
CA ALA A 205 12.87 -36.54 -24.05
C ALA A 205 12.06 -36.88 -22.80
N LEU A 206 11.28 -35.92 -22.28
CA LEU A 206 10.40 -36.08 -21.12
C LEU A 206 9.02 -36.67 -21.50
N GLY A 207 8.73 -36.83 -22.79
CA GLY A 207 7.44 -37.32 -23.28
C GLY A 207 6.28 -36.34 -23.04
N LEU A 208 6.58 -35.06 -22.86
CA LEU A 208 5.57 -34.02 -22.71
C LEU A 208 5.09 -33.61 -24.12
N ASP A 209 3.79 -33.76 -24.39
CA ASP A 209 3.23 -33.31 -25.67
C ASP A 209 3.14 -31.79 -25.69
N MET A 210 4.07 -31.17 -26.40
CA MET A 210 4.28 -29.72 -26.44
C MET A 210 3.62 -29.03 -27.62
N THR A 211 2.68 -29.71 -28.27
CA THR A 211 1.98 -29.21 -29.45
C THR A 211 0.70 -28.41 -29.12
N GLY A 212 0.42 -28.16 -27.83
CA GLY A 212 -0.78 -27.47 -27.38
C GLY A 212 -0.61 -25.98 -27.09
N PRO A 213 -1.71 -25.18 -27.13
CA PRO A 213 -1.71 -23.78 -26.68
C PRO A 213 -1.32 -23.63 -25.20
N GLN A 214 -1.49 -24.68 -24.39
CA GLN A 214 -1.04 -24.74 -23.00
C GLN A 214 0.48 -24.64 -22.87
N THR A 215 1.22 -25.23 -23.81
CA THR A 215 2.69 -25.21 -23.82
C THR A 215 3.22 -23.80 -24.02
N ALA A 216 2.60 -23.01 -24.88
CA ALA A 216 3.01 -21.63 -25.11
C ALA A 216 2.88 -20.76 -23.84
N ILE A 217 1.90 -21.06 -22.97
CA ILE A 217 1.73 -20.37 -21.69
C ILE A 217 2.82 -20.79 -20.71
N MET A 218 3.11 -22.09 -20.61
CA MET A 218 4.16 -22.63 -19.74
C MET A 218 5.54 -22.10 -20.13
N LEU A 219 5.86 -22.05 -21.43
CA LEU A 219 7.09 -21.47 -21.96
C LEU A 219 7.24 -20.00 -21.57
N LYS A 220 6.18 -19.19 -21.78
CA LYS A 220 6.18 -17.78 -21.39
C LYS A 220 6.31 -17.57 -19.88
N MET A 221 5.74 -18.47 -19.07
CA MET A 221 5.88 -18.40 -17.62
C MET A 221 7.31 -18.67 -17.19
N VAL A 222 7.96 -19.69 -17.76
CA VAL A 222 9.37 -20.00 -17.48
C VAL A 222 10.26 -18.84 -17.91
N ASP A 223 10.05 -18.32 -19.12
CA ASP A 223 10.82 -17.17 -19.63
C ASP A 223 10.64 -15.91 -18.78
N GLN A 224 9.43 -15.61 -18.29
CA GLN A 224 9.22 -14.40 -17.49
C GLN A 224 9.58 -14.55 -16.00
N CYS A 225 9.49 -15.77 -15.45
CA CYS A 225 9.79 -16.02 -14.03
C CYS A 225 11.28 -16.29 -13.78
N PHE A 226 11.97 -17.02 -14.67
CA PHE A 226 13.37 -17.40 -14.48
C PHE A 226 14.33 -16.51 -15.25
N GLN A 227 13.99 -16.13 -16.48
CA GLN A 227 14.75 -15.12 -17.21
C GLN A 227 14.30 -13.74 -16.77
N LYS A 228 15.03 -13.12 -15.84
CA LYS A 228 14.86 -11.69 -15.57
C LYS A 228 15.29 -10.93 -16.84
N PRO A 229 14.39 -10.32 -17.62
CA PRO A 229 14.82 -9.55 -18.77
C PRO A 229 15.62 -8.36 -18.22
N GLY A 230 16.84 -8.17 -18.73
CA GLY A 230 17.72 -7.05 -18.36
C GLY A 230 17.14 -5.66 -18.69
N THR A 231 15.93 -5.62 -19.25
CA THR A 231 15.13 -4.42 -19.47
C THR A 231 14.03 -4.36 -18.42
N SER A 232 13.99 -3.23 -17.70
CA SER A 232 13.18 -2.95 -16.51
C SER A 232 11.65 -3.00 -16.65
N SER A 233 11.10 -3.75 -17.60
CA SER A 233 9.66 -3.99 -17.78
C SER A 233 9.33 -5.49 -17.69
N SER A 234 9.83 -6.17 -16.66
CA SER A 234 9.15 -7.36 -16.17
C SER A 234 7.78 -6.91 -15.69
N ASN A 235 6.75 -7.04 -16.53
CA ASN A 235 5.37 -6.84 -16.08
C ASN A 235 5.10 -7.95 -15.06
N ALA A 236 5.29 -7.63 -13.77
CA ALA A 236 5.19 -8.56 -12.64
C ALA A 236 3.77 -9.11 -12.41
N ALA A 237 2.84 -8.81 -13.31
CA ALA A 237 1.48 -9.29 -13.24
C ALA A 237 1.38 -10.62 -13.98
N LEU A 238 1.41 -11.70 -13.20
CA LEU A 238 1.16 -13.08 -13.63
C LEU A 238 -0.07 -13.21 -14.56
N LEU A 239 -1.07 -12.35 -14.38
CA LEU A 239 -2.30 -12.29 -15.17
C LEU A 239 -2.15 -11.77 -16.62
N ASP A 240 -1.02 -11.15 -16.97
CA ASP A 240 -0.71 -10.76 -18.36
C ASP A 240 0.06 -11.83 -19.13
N ILE A 241 0.64 -12.81 -18.42
CA ILE A 241 1.37 -13.94 -19.01
C ILE A 241 0.39 -14.97 -19.56
N ILE A 242 -0.74 -15.13 -18.87
CA ILE A 242 -1.78 -16.09 -19.23
C ILE A 242 -2.64 -15.48 -20.35
N THR A 243 -2.46 -15.99 -21.56
CA THR A 243 -3.25 -15.61 -22.74
C THR A 243 -4.31 -16.67 -23.03
N VAL A 244 -5.54 -16.23 -23.26
CA VAL A 244 -6.69 -17.08 -23.56
C VAL A 244 -7.15 -16.77 -24.96
N GLU A 245 -7.41 -17.81 -25.74
CA GLU A 245 -7.99 -17.65 -27.06
C GLU A 245 -9.52 -17.69 -26.92
N SER A 246 -10.15 -16.53 -27.03
CA SER A 246 -11.60 -16.39 -27.00
C SER A 246 -12.06 -15.82 -28.34
N ASN A 247 -12.92 -16.58 -29.03
CA ASN A 247 -13.43 -16.24 -30.36
C ASN A 247 -12.35 -15.99 -31.43
N GLY A 248 -11.24 -16.75 -31.40
CA GLY A 248 -10.15 -16.64 -32.38
C GLY A 248 -9.26 -15.39 -32.18
N THR A 249 -9.43 -14.69 -31.06
CA THR A 249 -8.52 -13.61 -30.65
C THR A 249 -7.86 -13.98 -29.33
N THR A 250 -6.53 -13.87 -29.28
CA THR A 250 -5.75 -14.10 -28.06
C THR A 250 -5.81 -12.85 -27.20
N GLN A 251 -6.46 -12.92 -26.03
CA GLN A 251 -6.53 -11.83 -25.06
C GLN A 251 -5.81 -12.25 -23.77
N THR A 252 -5.21 -11.30 -23.05
CA THR A 252 -4.65 -11.60 -21.73
C THR A 252 -5.77 -11.82 -20.72
N MET A 253 -5.57 -12.67 -19.71
CA MET A 253 -6.56 -12.87 -18.64
C MET A 253 -6.91 -11.53 -17.97
N ARG A 254 -5.91 -10.65 -17.80
CA ARG A 254 -6.14 -9.28 -17.37
C ARG A 254 -7.13 -8.57 -18.30
N GLN A 255 -6.97 -8.61 -19.61
CA GLN A 255 -7.92 -7.97 -20.53
C GLN A 255 -9.32 -8.57 -20.45
N GLN A 256 -9.44 -9.88 -20.26
CA GLN A 256 -10.75 -10.52 -20.18
C GLN A 256 -11.47 -10.19 -18.86
N VAL A 257 -10.76 -10.23 -17.73
CA VAL A 257 -11.32 -9.90 -16.40
C VAL A 257 -11.53 -8.40 -16.25
N VAL A 258 -10.53 -7.59 -16.60
CA VAL A 258 -10.63 -6.13 -16.53
C VAL A 258 -11.61 -5.63 -17.57
N GLY A 259 -11.60 -6.10 -18.82
CA GLY A 259 -12.58 -5.69 -19.82
C GLY A 259 -13.99 -6.08 -19.41
N GLY A 260 -14.22 -7.35 -19.04
CA GLY A 260 -15.55 -7.83 -18.63
C GLY A 260 -16.12 -7.08 -17.42
N VAL A 261 -15.32 -6.91 -16.36
CA VAL A 261 -15.77 -6.26 -15.12
C VAL A 261 -15.78 -4.73 -15.26
N THR A 262 -14.75 -4.13 -15.85
CA THR A 262 -14.65 -2.67 -15.98
C THR A 262 -15.65 -2.12 -16.98
N ASP A 263 -15.93 -2.82 -18.09
CA ASP A 263 -16.90 -2.33 -19.08
C ASP A 263 -18.32 -2.36 -18.52
N GLN A 264 -18.67 -3.39 -17.74
CA GLN A 264 -19.97 -3.49 -17.10
C GLN A 264 -20.13 -2.47 -15.96
N ILE A 265 -19.10 -2.29 -15.13
CA ILE A 265 -19.07 -1.24 -14.11
C ILE A 265 -19.16 0.14 -14.78
N SER A 266 -18.36 0.38 -15.83
CA SER A 266 -18.36 1.64 -16.57
C SER A 266 -19.68 1.89 -17.27
N ALA A 267 -20.36 0.86 -17.78
CA ALA A 267 -21.71 1.00 -18.35
C ALA A 267 -22.73 1.46 -17.30
N GLN A 268 -22.67 0.93 -16.07
CA GLN A 268 -23.52 1.38 -14.96
C GLN A 268 -23.19 2.83 -14.54
N PHE A 269 -21.90 3.19 -14.47
CA PHE A 269 -21.47 4.57 -14.17
C PHE A 269 -21.77 5.56 -15.30
N ASN A 270 -21.75 5.11 -16.56
CA ASN A 270 -22.12 5.93 -17.73
C ASN A 270 -23.64 6.14 -17.82
N GLY A 271 -24.44 5.17 -17.38
CA GLY A 271 -25.88 5.36 -17.19
C GLY A 271 -26.20 6.40 -16.11
N LEU A 272 -25.37 6.44 -15.06
CA LEU A 272 -25.43 7.43 -13.99
C LEU A 272 -25.11 8.86 -14.43
N THR A 273 -24.06 9.04 -15.24
CA THR A 273 -23.66 10.37 -15.75
C THR A 273 -24.61 10.93 -16.81
N SER A 274 -25.28 10.07 -17.59
CA SER A 274 -26.19 10.51 -18.66
C SER A 274 -27.63 10.77 -18.18
N GLY A 275 -28.14 10.02 -17.20
CA GLY A 275 -29.51 10.16 -16.70
C GLY A 275 -29.68 11.13 -15.52
N ASN A 276 -28.81 11.03 -14.51
CA ASN A 276 -29.03 11.72 -13.23
C ASN A 276 -28.35 13.10 -13.16
N ALA A 277 -27.23 13.30 -13.86
CA ALA A 277 -26.53 14.58 -13.83
C ALA A 277 -27.39 15.73 -14.39
N THR A 278 -28.15 15.45 -15.45
CA THR A 278 -29.10 16.39 -16.06
C THR A 278 -30.28 16.66 -15.12
N GLN A 279 -30.81 15.63 -14.44
CA GLN A 279 -31.89 15.79 -13.46
C GLN A 279 -31.47 16.62 -12.24
N ILE A 280 -30.29 16.35 -11.67
CA ILE A 280 -29.76 17.12 -10.53
C ILE A 280 -29.50 18.57 -10.93
N ARG A 281 -29.02 18.82 -12.16
CA ARG A 281 -28.78 20.17 -12.67
C ARG A 281 -30.07 20.92 -13.01
N SER A 282 -31.13 20.20 -13.35
CA SER A 282 -32.47 20.77 -13.60
C SER A 282 -33.32 20.93 -12.34
N ASP A 283 -32.92 20.34 -11.21
CA ASP A 283 -33.68 20.44 -9.97
C ASP A 283 -33.74 21.90 -9.48
N GLU A 284 -34.96 22.38 -9.25
CA GLU A 284 -35.21 23.77 -8.90
C GLU A 284 -34.54 24.16 -7.58
N ASN A 285 -34.42 23.24 -6.62
CA ASN A 285 -33.78 23.50 -5.32
C ASN A 285 -32.26 23.59 -5.47
N VAL A 286 -31.67 22.77 -6.34
CA VAL A 286 -30.24 22.83 -6.65
C VAL A 286 -29.90 24.10 -7.43
N GLN A 287 -30.75 24.52 -8.37
CA GLN A 287 -30.58 25.79 -9.07
C GLN A 287 -30.73 26.99 -8.13
N LYS A 288 -31.72 26.97 -7.23
CA LYS A 288 -31.88 27.99 -6.19
C LYS A 288 -30.66 28.05 -5.28
N LEU A 289 -30.14 26.91 -4.83
CA LEU A 289 -28.92 26.84 -4.03
C LEU A 289 -27.72 27.43 -4.78
N LEU A 290 -27.53 27.06 -6.05
CA LEU A 290 -26.45 27.60 -6.89
C LEU A 290 -26.59 29.11 -7.12
N GLN A 291 -27.81 29.59 -7.37
CA GLN A 291 -28.08 31.03 -7.52
C GLN A 291 -27.85 31.78 -6.22
N THR A 292 -28.27 31.22 -5.07
CA THR A 292 -27.98 31.79 -3.74
C THR A 292 -26.47 31.86 -3.52
N ILE A 293 -25.72 30.79 -3.78
CA ILE A 293 -24.26 30.80 -3.62
C ILE A 293 -23.59 31.79 -4.58
N GLN A 294 -24.07 31.92 -5.82
CA GLN A 294 -23.51 32.84 -6.82
C GLN A 294 -23.84 34.31 -6.54
N ASN A 295 -25.02 34.59 -5.99
CA ASN A 295 -25.50 35.94 -5.74
C ASN A 295 -25.06 36.48 -4.37
N PHE A 296 -24.68 35.63 -3.42
CA PHE A 296 -24.12 36.07 -2.15
C PHE A 296 -22.62 36.35 -2.28
N SER A 297 -22.22 37.61 -2.12
CA SER A 297 -20.81 37.94 -1.95
C SER A 297 -20.34 37.45 -0.58
N MET A 298 -19.18 36.78 -0.56
CA MET A 298 -18.59 36.26 0.70
C MET A 298 -18.36 37.36 1.74
N ASP A 299 -18.27 38.61 1.31
CA ASP A 299 -18.07 39.79 2.17
C ASP A 299 -19.24 40.06 3.14
N VAL A 300 -20.44 39.51 2.89
CA VAL A 300 -21.64 39.71 3.74
C VAL A 300 -21.89 38.50 4.67
N MET A 301 -21.08 37.43 4.57
CA MET A 301 -21.37 36.16 5.26
C MET A 301 -21.04 36.16 6.76
N MET A 302 -20.14 37.03 7.22
CA MET A 302 -19.72 37.09 8.61
C MET A 302 -19.92 38.48 9.18
N LEU A 303 -21.15 38.74 9.64
CA LEU A 303 -21.46 39.97 10.34
C LEU A 303 -21.18 39.80 11.83
N PRO A 304 -20.46 40.75 12.47
CA PRO A 304 -20.32 40.72 13.91
C PRO A 304 -21.70 40.84 14.57
N ASP A 305 -21.96 40.03 15.58
CA ASP A 305 -23.20 40.16 16.35
C ASP A 305 -23.08 41.37 17.29
N LEU A 306 -23.33 42.55 16.74
CA LEU A 306 -23.19 43.85 17.41
C LEU A 306 -23.71 43.89 18.86
N PRO A 307 -24.93 43.40 19.19
CA PRO A 307 -25.40 43.39 20.57
C PRO A 307 -24.61 42.46 21.49
N ALA A 308 -24.12 41.31 20.99
CA ALA A 308 -23.28 40.41 21.77
C ALA A 308 -21.87 40.99 21.98
N VAL A 309 -21.26 41.53 20.93
CA VAL A 309 -19.93 42.16 20.98
C VAL A 309 -19.93 43.39 21.89
N ALA A 310 -21.00 44.19 21.87
CA ALA A 310 -21.11 45.38 22.70
C ALA A 310 -21.12 45.11 24.22
N GLN A 311 -21.44 43.88 24.66
CA GLN A 311 -21.49 43.54 26.08
C GLN A 311 -20.15 43.04 26.66
N GLU A 312 -19.15 42.77 25.82
CA GLU A 312 -17.88 42.20 26.26
C GLU A 312 -16.87 43.28 26.72
N ASP A 313 -16.01 42.93 27.67
CA ASP A 313 -15.16 43.86 28.42
C ASP A 313 -14.19 44.77 27.61
N PRO A 314 -13.70 44.44 26.40
CA PRO A 314 -12.94 45.42 25.62
C PRO A 314 -13.84 46.43 24.88
N TYR A 315 -15.05 46.04 24.46
CA TYR A 315 -15.95 46.86 23.64
C TYR A 315 -16.95 47.66 24.48
N LYS A 316 -17.29 47.15 25.67
CA LYS A 316 -18.14 47.85 26.65
C LYS A 316 -17.58 49.23 27.00
N ASN A 317 -16.26 49.34 27.13
CA ASN A 317 -15.57 50.61 27.39
C ASN A 317 -15.54 51.55 26.17
N MET A 318 -15.59 51.01 24.94
CA MET A 318 -15.71 51.82 23.73
C MET A 318 -17.10 52.45 23.62
N ASN A 319 -18.13 51.76 24.10
CA ASN A 319 -19.50 52.27 24.11
C ASN A 319 -19.72 53.41 25.11
N LEU A 320 -18.84 53.58 26.11
CA LEU A 320 -18.88 54.69 27.06
C LEU A 320 -18.48 56.04 26.43
N ASN A 321 -17.76 56.02 25.30
CA ASN A 321 -17.36 57.22 24.58
C ASN A 321 -18.19 57.34 23.30
N GLN A 322 -19.07 58.34 23.23
CA GLN A 322 -20.01 58.53 22.10
C GLN A 322 -19.32 58.59 20.73
N THR A 323 -18.10 59.14 20.67
CA THR A 323 -17.33 59.22 19.43
C THR A 323 -16.86 57.83 18.99
N LEU A 324 -16.35 57.02 19.92
CA LEU A 324 -15.91 55.65 19.64
C LEU A 324 -17.09 54.71 19.34
N ALA A 325 -18.20 54.86 20.08
CA ALA A 325 -19.43 54.11 19.87
C ALA A 325 -19.96 54.30 18.44
N LYS A 326 -19.90 55.54 17.92
CA LYS A 326 -20.27 55.84 16.54
C LYS A 326 -19.36 55.15 15.52
N PHE A 327 -18.04 55.17 15.72
CA PHE A 327 -17.11 54.48 14.82
C PHE A 327 -17.30 52.97 14.85
N PHE A 328 -17.51 52.40 16.04
CA PHE A 328 -17.78 50.98 16.22
C PHE A 328 -19.08 50.55 15.53
N ALA A 329 -20.17 51.28 15.74
CA ALA A 329 -21.45 51.04 15.06
C ALA A 329 -21.31 51.15 13.53
N SER A 330 -20.56 52.15 13.04
CA SER A 330 -20.33 52.33 11.60
C SER A 330 -19.46 51.27 10.94
N SER A 331 -18.61 50.60 11.72
CA SER A 331 -17.74 49.53 11.24
C SER A 331 -18.45 48.17 11.12
N GLY A 332 -19.57 48.00 11.83
CA GLY A 332 -20.37 46.78 11.79
C GLY A 332 -21.70 46.89 11.05
N ALA A 333 -22.10 48.10 10.63
CA ALA A 333 -23.33 48.33 9.87
C ALA A 333 -23.05 48.33 8.35
N CYS A 334 -23.77 47.47 7.62
CA CYS A 334 -23.74 47.45 6.16
C CYS A 334 -24.58 48.56 5.52
N ASP A 335 -25.60 49.02 6.23
CA ASP A 335 -26.54 50.05 5.79
C ASP A 335 -26.36 51.34 6.57
N ASP A 336 -26.83 52.45 6.00
CA ASP A 336 -26.88 53.73 6.68
C ASP A 336 -27.82 53.66 7.89
N PHE A 337 -27.37 54.19 9.02
CA PHE A 337 -28.13 54.19 10.27
C PHE A 337 -28.16 55.58 10.89
N GLU A 338 -29.21 55.84 11.66
CA GLU A 338 -29.36 57.11 12.38
C GLU A 338 -28.68 57.02 13.75
N TRP A 339 -27.81 57.98 14.05
CA TRP A 339 -27.13 58.09 15.34
C TRP A 339 -27.28 59.51 15.86
N ASP A 340 -27.95 59.66 17.01
CA ASP A 340 -28.17 60.95 17.67
C ASP A 340 -28.85 61.99 16.74
N GLY A 341 -29.89 61.56 16.03
CA GLY A 341 -30.66 62.42 15.10
C GLY A 341 -29.92 62.80 13.81
N ARG A 342 -28.79 62.15 13.50
CA ARG A 342 -28.03 62.38 12.26
C ARG A 342 -27.81 61.07 11.51
N SER A 343 -28.03 61.09 10.19
CA SER A 343 -27.67 59.96 9.32
C SER A 343 -26.16 59.76 9.33
N THR A 344 -25.73 58.54 9.61
CA THR A 344 -24.33 58.13 9.57
C THR A 344 -24.20 57.04 8.51
N PHE A 345 -23.24 57.22 7.61
CA PHE A 345 -22.99 56.25 6.56
C PHE A 345 -22.44 54.95 7.13
N GLY A 346 -23.12 53.84 6.86
CA GLY A 346 -22.55 52.52 7.06
C GLY A 346 -21.43 52.34 6.04
N ARG A 347 -20.22 51.99 6.47
CA ARG A 347 -19.16 51.66 5.51
C ARG A 347 -19.19 50.16 5.26
N PRO A 348 -19.67 49.68 4.09
CA PRO A 348 -19.39 48.32 3.71
C PRO A 348 -17.87 48.13 3.73
N LEU A 349 -17.41 47.11 4.45
CA LEU A 349 -16.02 46.79 4.78
C LEU A 349 -14.99 47.31 3.77
N ILE A 350 -14.00 48.07 4.29
CA ILE A 350 -12.85 48.66 3.58
C ILE A 350 -11.87 47.56 3.12
N PHE A 351 -12.34 46.58 2.35
CA PHE A 351 -11.49 45.59 1.68
C PHE A 351 -11.58 45.68 0.15
N ARG A 352 -12.52 46.45 -0.40
CA ARG A 352 -12.73 46.52 -1.85
C ARG A 352 -11.89 47.59 -2.60
N GLU A 353 -11.11 48.41 -1.90
CA GLU A 353 -10.49 49.61 -2.50
C GLU A 353 -9.01 49.84 -2.15
N ALA A 354 -8.26 48.78 -1.80
CA ALA A 354 -6.82 48.89 -1.59
C ALA A 354 -5.96 48.73 -2.86
N THR A 355 -6.54 48.48 -4.03
CA THR A 355 -5.77 48.26 -5.28
C THR A 355 -5.68 49.47 -6.22
N SER A 356 -6.28 50.63 -5.90
CA SER A 356 -6.17 51.79 -6.79
C SER A 356 -6.30 53.14 -6.09
N PHE A 357 -5.30 53.56 -5.32
CA PHE A 357 -5.03 54.99 -5.12
C PHE A 357 -3.54 55.24 -4.88
N PRO A 358 -2.82 55.92 -5.80
CA PRO A 358 -1.46 56.39 -5.56
C PRO A 358 -1.48 57.77 -4.89
N HIS A 359 -0.51 57.98 -4.00
CA HIS A 359 -0.01 59.28 -3.52
C HIS A 359 -1.03 60.32 -3.03
N PHE A 360 -1.23 60.39 -1.70
CA PHE A 360 -1.34 61.69 -1.02
C PHE A 360 -0.82 61.61 0.42
N PHE A 361 0.25 62.36 0.67
CA PHE A 361 0.93 62.59 1.95
C PHE A 361 0.14 63.61 2.79
N MET A 362 0.04 63.45 4.12
CA MET A 362 0.48 64.48 5.08
C MET A 362 0.35 64.06 6.56
N HIS A 363 1.52 64.05 7.22
CA HIS A 363 1.82 64.60 8.55
C HIS A 363 0.74 64.62 9.66
N VAL A 364 0.90 63.74 10.65
CA VAL A 364 0.68 64.09 12.07
C VAL A 364 1.83 63.50 12.88
N GLY A 365 2.68 64.39 13.43
CA GLY A 365 3.81 64.04 14.27
C GLY A 365 3.40 63.87 15.74
N PHE A 366 3.79 62.73 16.34
CA PHE A 366 3.69 62.49 17.78
C PHE A 366 5.02 62.90 18.45
N ARG A 367 4.97 63.95 19.28
CA ARG A 367 6.01 64.31 20.25
C ARG A 367 5.73 63.57 21.55
N PHE A 368 6.62 62.67 21.97
CA PHE A 368 6.64 62.15 23.34
C PHE A 368 7.44 63.12 24.23
N VAL A 369 6.77 63.67 25.25
CA VAL A 369 7.38 64.35 26.39
C VAL A 369 7.61 63.30 27.46
N GLY A 370 8.85 63.21 27.96
CA GLY A 370 9.24 62.28 29.03
C GLY A 370 9.03 62.83 30.43
N LEU A 371 9.17 61.94 31.41
CA LEU A 371 9.72 62.11 32.78
C LEU A 371 9.27 60.93 33.66
N PRO A 372 10.01 60.56 34.72
CA PRO A 372 11.44 60.68 34.99
C PRO A 372 12.20 59.34 34.89
#